data_AF-A0A7J8I7F0-F1
#
_entry.id   AF-A0A7J8I7F0-F1
#
_cell.length_a   1.000
_cell.length_b   1.000
_cell.length_c   1.000
_cell.angle_alpha   90.00
_cell.angle_beta   90.00
_cell.angle_gamma   90.00
#
_symmetry.space_group_name_H-M   'P 1'
#
loop_
_entity.id
_entity.type
_entity.pdbx_description
1 polymer ?
#
loop_
_entity_poly.entity_id
_entity_poly.type
_entity_poly.pdbx_seq_one_letter_code
_entity_poly.pdbx_strand_id
1 'polypeptide(L)'
;MWHFLQQELCTVQKEISEWRNTMPDWHHHCQIIMRSCSGINFEEFYHFLEVIAKRRLLLVKDIGPGEVERIEGSGLGPQQTIFDIGRIAEVLASVVVNPDFQRVDTSMFSQRPEDLLQHLEEVVAATESL
;
A
#
# COMPACT_ATOMS: atom_id res chain seq x y z
N MET A 1 -2.02 5.01 -9.25
CA MET A 1 -0.87 4.07 -9.19
C MET A 1 -1.32 2.62 -9.13
N TRP A 2 -2.06 2.18 -8.10
CA TRP A 2 -2.45 0.76 -7.97
C TRP A 2 -3.11 0.16 -9.22
N HIS A 3 -4.13 0.81 -9.79
CA HIS A 3 -4.77 0.35 -11.02
C HIS A 3 -3.81 0.23 -12.21
N PHE A 4 -2.88 1.18 -12.35
CA PHE A 4 -1.86 1.14 -13.40
C PHE A 4 -0.96 -0.09 -13.22
N LEU A 5 -0.50 -0.38 -12.00
CA LEU A 5 0.32 -1.56 -11.71
C LEU A 5 -0.40 -2.87 -12.02
N GLN A 6 -1.72 -2.95 -11.79
CA GLN A 6 -2.53 -4.10 -12.20
C GLN A 6 -2.55 -4.28 -13.73
N GLN A 7 -2.63 -3.19 -14.48
CA GLN A 7 -2.58 -3.25 -15.95
C GLN A 7 -1.19 -3.63 -16.46
N GLU A 8 -0.12 -3.11 -15.85
CA GLU A 8 1.25 -3.49 -16.21
C GLU A 8 1.50 -4.98 -15.99
N LEU A 9 1.07 -5.52 -14.85
CA LEU A 9 1.17 -6.96 -14.60
C LEU A 9 0.34 -7.77 -15.61
N CYS A 10 -0.88 -7.32 -15.93
CA CYS A 10 -1.75 -7.96 -16.92
C CYS A 10 -1.09 -7.98 -18.32
N THR A 11 -0.44 -6.90 -18.71
CA THR A 11 0.32 -6.81 -19.97
C THR A 11 1.47 -7.80 -19.98
N VAL A 12 2.30 -7.81 -18.94
CA VAL A 12 3.41 -8.78 -18.81
C VAL A 12 2.90 -10.21 -18.90
N GLN A 13 1.87 -10.56 -18.13
CA GLN A 13 1.27 -11.90 -18.12
C GLN A 13 0.77 -12.33 -19.50
N LYS A 14 0.26 -11.41 -20.33
CA LYS A 14 -0.19 -11.70 -21.70
C LYS A 14 0.99 -11.95 -22.63
N GLU A 15 1.98 -11.06 -22.60
CA GLU A 15 3.17 -11.13 -23.45
C GLU A 15 3.94 -12.44 -23.26
N ILE A 16 4.02 -12.93 -22.02
CA ILE A 16 4.79 -14.13 -21.67
C ILE A 16 3.92 -15.36 -21.40
N SER A 17 2.67 -15.34 -21.85
CA SER A 17 1.65 -16.35 -21.53
C SER A 17 1.97 -17.76 -22.04
N GLU A 18 2.73 -17.88 -23.15
CA GLU A 18 3.11 -19.18 -23.72
C GLU A 18 3.99 -20.02 -22.78
N TRP A 19 4.73 -19.38 -21.87
CA TRP A 19 5.59 -20.07 -20.91
C TRP A 19 4.89 -20.35 -19.57
N ARG A 20 3.61 -19.99 -19.40
CA ARG A 20 2.90 -20.11 -18.12
C ARG A 20 2.95 -21.51 -17.50
N ASN A 21 2.91 -22.55 -18.32
CA ASN A 21 2.87 -23.95 -17.87
C ASN A 21 4.25 -24.63 -17.88
N THR A 22 5.28 -23.99 -18.44
CA THR A 22 6.61 -24.59 -18.62
C THR A 22 7.70 -23.87 -17.82
N MET A 23 7.49 -22.60 -17.47
CA MET A 23 8.39 -21.81 -16.64
C MET A 23 8.04 -21.97 -15.15
N PRO A 24 8.95 -22.52 -14.33
CA PRO A 24 8.81 -22.47 -12.88
C PRO A 24 8.69 -21.03 -12.39
N ASP A 25 7.91 -20.79 -11.34
CA ASP A 25 7.74 -19.47 -10.73
C ASP A 25 7.34 -18.35 -11.72
N TRP A 26 6.58 -18.71 -12.76
CA TRP A 26 6.14 -17.78 -13.80
C TRP A 26 5.50 -16.49 -13.25
N HIS A 27 4.73 -16.57 -12.17
CA HIS A 27 4.15 -15.41 -11.49
C HIS A 27 5.21 -14.47 -10.88
N HIS A 28 6.28 -15.03 -10.31
CA HIS A 28 7.41 -14.25 -9.80
C HIS A 28 8.17 -13.59 -10.95
N HIS A 29 8.41 -14.31 -12.03
CA HIS A 29 9.01 -13.74 -13.24
C HIS A 29 8.18 -12.60 -13.84
N CYS A 30 6.84 -12.69 -13.79
CA CYS A 30 5.97 -11.58 -14.18
C CYS A 30 6.23 -10.33 -13.33
N GLN A 31 6.39 -10.47 -12.01
CA GLN A 31 6.69 -9.34 -11.11
C GLN A 31 8.08 -8.75 -11.40
N ILE A 32 9.09 -9.56 -11.73
CA ILE A 32 10.42 -9.10 -12.12
C ILE A 32 10.35 -8.24 -13.39
N ILE A 33 9.67 -8.73 -14.43
CA ILE A 33 9.56 -8.01 -15.71
C ILE A 33 8.76 -6.73 -15.52
N MET A 34 7.63 -6.80 -14.81
CA MET A 34 6.81 -5.64 -14.46
C MET A 34 7.65 -4.57 -13.75
N ARG A 35 8.50 -4.96 -12.81
CA ARG A 35 9.43 -4.04 -12.12
C ARG A 35 10.37 -3.34 -13.09
N SER A 36 10.93 -4.06 -14.06
CA SER A 36 11.80 -3.48 -15.08
C SER A 36 11.07 -2.50 -16.00
N CYS A 37 9.79 -2.74 -16.31
CA CYS A 37 8.98 -1.89 -17.19
C CYS A 37 8.39 -0.65 -16.48
N SER A 38 7.92 -0.83 -15.25
CA SER A 38 7.16 0.18 -14.50
C SER A 38 7.95 0.84 -13.35
N GLY A 39 9.15 0.33 -13.05
CA GLY A 39 10.03 0.80 -11.98
C GLY A 39 9.71 0.25 -10.59
N ILE A 40 8.60 -0.48 -10.43
CA ILE A 40 8.15 -1.00 -9.12
C ILE A 40 7.32 -2.27 -9.31
N ASN A 41 7.44 -3.24 -8.41
CA ASN A 41 6.54 -4.41 -8.35
C ASN A 41 5.50 -4.29 -7.23
N PHE A 42 4.68 -5.33 -7.04
CA PHE A 42 3.63 -5.32 -6.00
C PHE A 42 4.19 -5.29 -4.58
N GLU A 43 5.28 -6.01 -4.32
CA GLU A 43 5.98 -6.03 -3.03
C GLU A 43 6.48 -4.64 -2.65
N GLU A 44 7.22 -3.99 -3.55
CA GLU A 44 7.75 -2.65 -3.37
C GLU A 44 6.62 -1.60 -3.26
N PHE A 45 5.52 -1.80 -3.99
CA PHE A 45 4.35 -0.93 -3.88
C PHE A 45 3.71 -1.02 -2.49
N TYR A 46 3.59 -2.22 -1.92
CA TYR A 46 3.13 -2.35 -0.55
C TYR A 46 4.07 -1.67 0.44
N HIS A 47 5.38 -1.90 0.33
CA HIS A 47 6.35 -1.22 1.20
C HIS A 47 6.29 0.30 1.09
N PHE A 48 6.04 0.83 -0.11
CA PHE A 48 5.82 2.26 -0.30
C PHE A 48 4.58 2.75 0.46
N LEU A 49 3.46 2.02 0.39
CA LEU A 49 2.26 2.34 1.17
C LEU A 49 2.53 2.26 2.68
N GLU A 50 3.23 1.22 3.13
CA GLU A 50 3.56 0.98 4.53
C GLU A 50 4.39 2.14 5.13
N VAL A 51 5.39 2.62 4.40
CA VAL A 51 6.23 3.76 4.83
C VAL A 51 5.40 5.03 4.99
N ILE A 52 4.51 5.32 4.03
CA ILE A 52 3.65 6.50 4.08
C ILE A 52 2.64 6.37 5.23
N ALA A 53 2.00 5.20 5.36
CA ALA A 53 1.03 4.90 6.39
C ALA A 53 1.61 5.11 7.79
N LYS A 54 2.78 4.52 8.06
CA LYS A 54 3.48 4.67 9.34
C LYS A 54 3.78 6.13 9.65
N ARG A 55 4.22 6.92 8.66
CA ARG A 55 4.48 8.35 8.87
C ARG A 55 3.20 9.11 9.22
N ARG A 56 2.08 8.81 8.57
CA ARG A 56 0.79 9.48 8.87
C ARG A 56 0.23 9.06 10.22
N LEU A 57 0.35 7.79 10.59
CA LEU A 57 -0.07 7.29 11.91
C LEU A 57 0.70 7.94 13.06
N LEU A 58 2.00 8.20 12.88
CA LEU A 58 2.78 8.96 13.86
C LEU A 58 2.23 10.38 14.03
N LEU A 59 1.95 11.08 12.93
CA LEU A 59 1.40 12.43 12.97
C LEU A 59 0.01 12.48 13.64
N VAL A 60 -0.82 11.44 13.50
CA VAL A 60 -2.12 11.38 14.21
C VAL A 60 -1.94 11.23 15.72
N LYS A 61 -0.98 10.43 16.16
CA LYS A 61 -0.70 10.24 17.60
C LYS A 61 -0.20 11.51 18.28
N ASP A 62 0.51 12.36 17.53
CA ASP A 62 1.03 13.64 18.03
C ASP A 62 -0.05 14.74 18.12
N ILE A 63 -1.24 14.54 17.53
CA ILE A 63 -2.40 15.43 17.68
C ILE A 63 -3.08 15.12 19.03
N GLY A 64 -2.41 15.45 20.13
CA GLY A 64 -2.96 15.37 21.48
C GLY A 64 -3.98 16.50 21.78
N PRO A 65 -4.84 16.33 22.81
CA PRO A 65 -5.85 17.32 23.18
C PRO A 65 -5.18 18.52 23.87
N GLY A 66 -4.66 19.48 23.11
CA GLY A 66 -4.21 20.76 23.67
C GLY A 66 -3.12 21.52 22.92
N GLU A 67 -2.37 20.89 22.03
CA GLU A 67 -1.26 21.56 21.34
C GLU A 67 -1.61 21.80 19.87
N VAL A 68 -2.46 22.81 19.64
CA VAL A 68 -2.52 23.52 18.36
C VAL A 68 -1.41 24.58 18.33
N GLU A 69 -0.21 24.25 18.78
CA GLU A 69 0.98 25.02 18.42
C GLU A 69 1.56 24.37 17.17
N ARG A 70 1.53 25.15 16.11
CA ARG A 70 1.95 24.80 14.76
C ARG A 70 3.21 23.95 14.82
N ILE A 71 3.11 22.69 14.38
CA ILE A 71 4.27 21.93 13.94
C ILE A 71 4.79 22.63 12.67
N GLU A 72 5.55 23.70 12.87
CA GLU A 72 6.33 24.40 11.84
C GLU A 72 7.40 23.42 11.34
N GLY A 73 6.99 22.54 10.43
CA GLY A 73 7.85 21.50 9.86
C GLY A 73 7.08 20.36 9.19
N SER A 74 5.82 20.14 9.56
CA SER A 74 4.93 19.16 8.91
C SER A 74 3.80 19.91 8.22
N GLY A 75 3.98 20.28 6.95
CA GLY A 75 3.02 21.10 6.18
C GLY A 75 1.63 20.48 5.94
N LEU A 76 1.23 19.45 6.66
CA LEU A 76 -0.06 18.79 6.57
C LEU A 76 -0.82 19.00 7.89
N GLY A 77 -1.97 19.67 7.81
CA GLY A 77 -2.85 19.83 8.98
C GLY A 77 -3.52 18.51 9.39
N PRO A 78 -4.10 18.42 10.60
CA PRO A 78 -4.80 17.25 11.13
C PRO A 78 -5.76 16.58 10.13
N GLN A 79 -6.60 17.37 9.47
CA GLN A 79 -7.59 16.89 8.51
C GLN A 79 -6.94 16.24 7.28
N GLN A 80 -5.82 16.79 6.81
CA GLN A 80 -5.09 16.24 5.67
C GLN A 80 -4.44 14.90 6.03
N THR A 81 -3.90 14.77 7.24
CA THR A 81 -3.33 13.51 7.73
C THR A 81 -4.39 12.42 7.81
N ILE A 82 -5.58 12.73 8.35
CA ILE A 82 -6.70 11.79 8.44
C ILE A 82 -7.20 11.40 7.04
N PHE A 83 -7.33 12.38 6.13
CA PHE A 83 -7.69 12.12 4.74
C PHE A 83 -6.69 11.19 4.04
N ASP A 84 -5.38 11.45 4.19
CA ASP A 84 -4.34 10.60 3.62
C ASP A 84 -4.43 9.17 4.16
N ILE A 85 -4.68 8.98 5.46
CA ILE A 85 -4.90 7.65 6.07
C ILE A 85 -6.09 6.94 5.43
N GLY A 86 -7.23 7.63 5.28
CA GLY A 86 -8.41 7.05 4.61
C GLY A 86 -8.13 6.64 3.17
N ARG A 87 -7.41 7.46 2.41
CA ARG A 87 -7.01 7.12 1.03
C ARG A 87 -6.07 5.92 0.97
N ILE A 88 -5.13 5.80 1.92
CA ILE A 88 -4.23 4.65 1.98
C ILE A 88 -5.02 3.39 2.33
N ALA A 89 -5.95 3.46 3.30
CA ALA A 89 -6.82 2.34 3.65
C ALA A 89 -7.63 1.84 2.44
N GLU A 90 -8.24 2.75 1.67
CA GLU A 90 -8.98 2.38 0.45
C GLU A 90 -8.12 1.66 -0.60
N VAL A 91 -6.90 2.15 -0.83
CA VAL A 91 -5.98 1.49 -1.76
C VAL A 91 -5.55 0.14 -1.20
N LEU A 92 -5.22 0.07 0.08
CA LEU A 92 -4.76 -1.16 0.72
C LEU A 92 -5.86 -2.23 0.76
N ALA A 93 -7.11 -1.85 0.97
CA ALA A 93 -8.28 -2.73 0.85
C ALA A 93 -8.38 -3.37 -0.55
N SER A 94 -8.08 -2.60 -1.60
CA SER A 94 -8.02 -3.14 -2.97
C SER A 94 -6.79 -4.03 -3.21
N VAL A 95 -5.68 -3.77 -2.53
CA VAL A 95 -4.44 -4.55 -2.61
C VAL A 95 -4.61 -5.93 -1.96
N VAL A 96 -5.14 -6.00 -0.73
CA VAL A 96 -5.23 -7.27 0.03
C VAL A 96 -6.17 -8.30 -0.61
N VAL A 97 -7.21 -7.85 -1.31
CA VAL A 97 -8.15 -8.73 -2.02
C VAL A 97 -7.69 -9.10 -3.44
N ASN A 98 -6.57 -8.55 -3.92
CA ASN A 98 -6.10 -8.80 -5.26
C ASN A 98 -5.41 -10.19 -5.37
N PRO A 99 -5.85 -11.06 -6.30
CA PRO A 99 -5.36 -12.43 -6.36
C PRO A 99 -3.87 -12.53 -6.75
N ASP A 100 -3.34 -11.57 -7.50
CA ASP A 100 -1.91 -11.55 -7.84
C ASP A 100 -1.06 -11.02 -6.70
N PHE A 101 -1.59 -10.10 -5.89
CA PHE A 101 -0.94 -9.68 -4.65
C PHE A 101 -0.90 -10.79 -3.60
N GLN A 102 -1.94 -11.63 -3.49
CA GLN A 102 -1.96 -12.79 -2.58
C GLN A 102 -0.89 -13.85 -2.90
N ARG A 103 -0.23 -13.76 -4.07
CA ARG A 103 0.90 -14.62 -4.45
C ARG A 103 2.26 -14.04 -4.05
N VAL A 104 2.30 -12.78 -3.60
CA VAL A 104 3.52 -12.13 -3.11
C VAL A 104 3.89 -12.73 -1.76
N ASP A 105 5.16 -13.03 -1.56
CA ASP A 105 5.66 -13.47 -0.26
C ASP A 105 5.69 -12.29 0.72
N THR A 106 4.74 -12.27 1.65
CA THR A 106 4.64 -11.23 2.69
C THR A 106 5.37 -11.60 3.97
N SER A 107 6.09 -12.73 4.02
CA SER A 107 6.72 -13.23 5.25
C SER A 107 7.80 -12.29 5.80
N MET A 108 8.45 -11.54 4.92
CA MET A 108 9.51 -10.59 5.26
C MET A 108 8.99 -9.19 5.58
N PHE A 109 7.68 -8.95 5.50
CA PHE A 109 7.11 -7.63 5.74
C PHE A 109 7.14 -7.30 7.23
N SER A 110 7.46 -6.06 7.56
CA SER A 110 7.51 -5.64 8.97
C SER A 110 6.13 -5.57 9.62
N GLN A 111 5.08 -5.40 8.81
CA GLN A 111 3.68 -5.50 9.20
C GLN A 111 2.93 -6.17 8.05
N ARG A 112 1.97 -7.07 8.36
CA ARG A 112 1.17 -7.68 7.29
C ARG A 112 0.21 -6.65 6.68
N PRO A 113 -0.08 -6.75 5.38
CA PRO A 113 -1.00 -5.85 4.69
C PRO A 113 -2.38 -5.77 5.34
N GLU A 114 -2.92 -6.89 5.80
CA GLU A 114 -4.22 -6.97 6.48
C GLU A 114 -4.19 -6.28 7.85
N ASP A 115 -3.12 -6.49 8.63
CA ASP A 115 -2.94 -5.86 9.93
C ASP A 115 -2.81 -4.33 9.80
N LEU A 116 -2.10 -3.87 8.75
CA LEU A 116 -1.99 -2.44 8.45
C LEU A 116 -3.32 -1.85 8.02
N LEU A 117 -4.08 -2.55 7.16
CA LEU A 117 -5.41 -2.11 6.76
C LEU A 117 -6.32 -1.93 7.97
N GLN A 118 -6.41 -2.95 8.82
CA GLN A 118 -7.25 -2.90 10.02
C GLN A 118 -6.87 -1.71 10.91
N HIS A 119 -5.58 -1.49 11.15
CA HIS A 119 -5.12 -0.36 11.96
C HIS A 119 -5.50 1.01 11.37
N LEU A 120 -5.41 1.16 10.04
CA LEU A 120 -5.78 2.40 9.38
C LEU A 120 -7.30 2.63 9.48
N GLU A 121 -8.11 1.59 9.28
CA GLU A 121 -9.58 1.67 9.40
C GLU A 121 -10.03 2.02 10.83
N GLU A 122 -9.40 1.45 11.86
CA GLU A 122 -9.67 1.78 13.26
C GLU A 122 -9.40 3.27 13.56
N VAL A 123 -8.30 3.83 13.03
CA VAL A 123 -7.98 5.25 13.19
C VAL A 123 -8.99 6.14 12.49
N VAL A 124 -9.40 5.80 11.27
CA VAL A 124 -10.44 6.55 10.54
C VAL A 124 -11.75 6.56 11.32
N ALA A 125 -12.21 5.39 11.78
CA ALA A 125 -13.46 5.26 12.54
C ALA A 125 -13.44 6.04 13.86
N ALA A 126 -12.29 6.05 14.57
CA ALA A 126 -12.13 6.84 15.79
C ALA A 126 -12.24 8.35 15.53
N THR A 127 -11.76 8.83 14.38
CA THR A 127 -11.82 10.26 14.02
C THR A 127 -13.18 10.72 13.51
N GLU A 128 -14.00 9.83 12.96
CA GLU A 128 -15.39 10.14 12.56
C GLU A 128 -16.35 10.23 13.76
N SER A 129 -15.94 9.71 14.92
CA SER A 129 -16.72 9.69 16.17
C SER A 129 -16.46 10.89 17.09
N LEU A 130 -15.55 11.81 16.71
CA LEU A 130 -15.18 13.03 17.42
C LEU A 130 -15.95 14.26 16.89
#